data_AF-A0A7W7HXJ7-F1
#
_entry.id   AF-A0A7W7HXJ7-F1
#
_cell.length_a   1.000
_cell.length_b   1.000
_cell.length_c   1.000
_cell.angle_alpha   90.00
_cell.angle_beta   90.00
_cell.angle_gamma   90.00
#
_symmetry.space_group_name_H-M   'P 1'
#
loop_
_entity.id
_entity.type
_entity.pdbx_description
1 polymer ?
#
loop_
_entity_poly.entity_id
_entity_poly.type
_entity_poly.pdbx_seq_one_letter_code
_entity_poly.pdbx_strand_id
1 'polypeptide(L)'
;MNAYPGVFTEESATPVVRRVALSHLSIELGHLYMDDFRAGEQRLREHFRRVLPWVRTAEQACADEVSGGRPRVSTCFLVDDYFTRFGTPAEVVRALVDAAQDTGLTIDYVARESGCATADGVDLATLVRQHLVAEPPEGDNGGRPATAVSGWLSNGERAGTGAAAAMAAPRPWQPPRQSAVQNHSIFVDIELWNGPAGKVLWSCPFLAAVWQLQRLGLIRHLGEPVAEPRPGTADDVADDWDRMPAVVQLNPRAAPFRAYRTFSALDARFLPIELAVRTILGQVAVDAAVSAQVRGRAEGEGLTLPAEVVDRIRYAFL
;
A
#
# COMPACT_ATOMS: atom_id res chain seq x y z
N MET A 1 1.19 30.54 11.37
CA MET A 1 0.79 29.53 12.36
C MET A 1 0.26 30.27 13.58
N ASN A 2 -1.06 30.24 13.82
CA ASN A 2 -1.61 30.68 15.10
C ASN A 2 -1.79 29.43 15.97
N ALA A 3 -0.85 29.23 16.89
CA ALA A 3 -1.02 28.28 17.98
C ALA A 3 -2.12 28.82 18.89
N TYR A 4 -3.16 28.03 19.14
CA TYR A 4 -4.11 28.32 20.21
C TYR A 4 -3.38 28.17 21.55
N PRO A 5 -3.30 29.23 22.38
CA PRO A 5 -2.69 29.11 23.70
C PRO A 5 -3.66 28.36 24.64
N GLY A 6 -3.20 27.24 25.22
CA GLY A 6 -3.94 26.60 26.32
C GLY A 6 -4.03 25.07 26.32
N VAL A 7 -3.46 24.35 25.35
CA VAL A 7 -3.34 22.89 25.45
C VAL A 7 -2.05 22.56 26.20
N PHE A 8 -2.17 22.07 27.44
CA PHE A 8 -1.06 21.47 28.17
C PHE A 8 -0.72 20.14 27.50
N THR A 9 0.49 20.03 26.97
CA THR A 9 1.04 18.77 26.45
C THR A 9 2.22 18.41 27.34
N GLU A 10 2.13 17.29 28.05
CA GLU A 10 3.24 16.79 28.86
C GLU A 10 4.35 16.31 27.91
N GLU A 11 5.51 16.98 27.94
CA GLU A 11 6.62 16.75 27.00
C GLU A 11 7.18 15.32 27.11
N SER A 12 7.09 14.69 28.29
CA SER A 12 7.41 13.28 28.55
C SER A 12 6.41 12.27 27.98
N ALA A 13 5.21 12.71 27.59
CA ALA A 13 4.13 11.86 27.09
C ALA A 13 4.00 11.90 25.56
N THR A 14 4.85 12.64 24.84
CA THR A 14 4.88 12.61 23.37
C THR A 14 5.74 11.42 22.92
N PRO A 15 5.17 10.35 22.33
CA PRO A 15 5.96 9.22 21.89
C PRO A 15 6.98 9.67 20.84
N VAL A 16 8.25 9.35 21.03
CA VAL A 16 9.29 9.65 20.04
C VAL A 16 9.02 8.76 18.82
N VAL A 17 8.58 9.37 17.73
CA VAL A 17 8.41 8.67 16.45
C VAL A 17 9.79 8.31 15.89
N ARG A 18 10.04 7.02 15.75
CA ARG A 18 11.32 6.50 15.30
C ARG A 18 11.49 6.67 13.79
N ARG A 19 12.73 7.05 13.43
CA ARG A 19 13.16 7.19 12.04
C ARG A 19 13.37 5.83 11.38
N VAL A 20 13.08 5.77 10.09
CA VAL A 20 13.38 4.62 9.24
C VAL A 20 14.36 5.02 8.14
N ALA A 21 15.15 4.06 7.65
CA ALA A 21 15.97 4.26 6.47
C ALA A 21 15.06 4.42 5.24
N LEU A 22 15.40 5.37 4.35
CA LEU A 22 14.64 5.66 3.14
C LEU A 22 15.55 5.63 1.90
N SER A 23 15.05 4.99 0.86
CA SER A 23 15.52 5.11 -0.52
C SER A 23 14.73 6.23 -1.24
N HIS A 24 15.19 6.61 -2.42
CA HIS A 24 14.44 7.57 -3.26
C HIS A 24 13.21 6.90 -3.89
N LEU A 25 13.36 5.64 -4.31
CA LEU A 25 12.32 4.88 -4.98
C LEU A 25 12.33 3.41 -4.55
N SER A 26 11.16 2.89 -4.21
CA SER A 26 10.91 1.45 -4.09
C SER A 26 10.15 1.00 -5.34
N ILE A 27 10.62 -0.04 -6.02
CA ILE A 27 10.04 -0.58 -7.26
C ILE A 27 9.46 -1.97 -6.98
N GLU A 28 8.17 -2.16 -7.22
CA GLU A 28 7.53 -3.46 -7.19
C GLU A 28 7.53 -4.06 -8.59
N LEU A 29 8.13 -5.25 -8.69
CA LEU A 29 8.35 -5.96 -9.95
C LEU A 29 7.14 -6.78 -10.40
N GLY A 30 6.03 -6.66 -9.68
CA GLY A 30 4.78 -7.34 -9.96
C GLY A 30 4.07 -7.79 -8.70
N HIS A 31 2.81 -8.14 -8.89
CA HIS A 31 1.97 -8.88 -7.97
C HIS A 31 1.41 -10.05 -8.77
N LEU A 32 1.78 -11.28 -8.41
CA LEU A 32 1.32 -12.47 -9.14
C LEU A 32 0.32 -13.23 -8.28
N TYR A 33 -0.79 -13.61 -8.91
CA TYR A 33 -1.72 -14.55 -8.30
C TYR A 33 -1.20 -15.97 -8.47
N MET A 34 -1.72 -16.88 -7.66
CA MET A 34 -1.43 -18.31 -7.72
C MET A 34 -1.45 -18.89 -9.14
N ASP A 35 -2.39 -18.49 -10.00
CA ASP A 35 -2.51 -19.02 -11.36
C ASP A 35 -1.27 -18.73 -12.22
N ASP A 36 -0.56 -17.64 -11.95
CA ASP A 36 0.68 -17.30 -12.66
C ASP A 36 1.86 -18.17 -12.21
N PHE A 37 1.89 -18.61 -10.95
CA PHE A 37 2.87 -19.56 -10.46
C PHE A 37 2.60 -20.98 -10.94
N ARG A 38 1.33 -21.40 -11.01
CA ARG A 38 0.93 -22.70 -11.56
C ARG A 38 1.30 -22.87 -13.03
N ALA A 39 1.38 -21.77 -13.78
CA ALA A 39 1.84 -21.76 -15.17
C ALA A 39 3.35 -22.02 -15.32
N GLY A 40 4.11 -22.08 -14.22
CA GLY A 40 5.52 -22.48 -14.16
C GLY A 40 6.52 -21.36 -14.42
N GLU A 41 7.80 -21.67 -14.26
CA GLU A 41 8.91 -20.70 -14.33
C GLU A 41 8.98 -19.90 -15.64
N GLN A 42 8.58 -20.49 -16.77
CA GLN A 42 8.58 -19.80 -18.05
C GLN A 42 7.64 -18.58 -18.04
N ARG A 43 6.48 -18.69 -17.40
CA ARG A 43 5.54 -17.59 -17.19
C ARG A 43 6.17 -16.47 -16.35
N LEU A 44 6.89 -16.82 -15.28
CA LEU A 44 7.61 -15.86 -14.45
C LEU A 44 8.68 -15.11 -15.25
N ARG A 45 9.46 -15.82 -16.08
CA ARG A 45 10.46 -15.21 -16.97
C ARG A 45 9.81 -14.26 -17.98
N GLU A 46 8.68 -14.64 -18.58
CA GLU A 46 7.93 -13.79 -19.50
C GLU A 46 7.40 -12.53 -18.83
N HIS A 47 6.86 -12.65 -17.61
CA HIS A 47 6.46 -11.52 -16.78
C HIS A 47 7.63 -10.56 -16.54
N PHE A 48 8.77 -11.06 -16.06
CA PHE A 48 9.92 -10.20 -15.77
C PHE A 48 10.52 -9.56 -17.03
N ARG A 49 10.50 -10.24 -18.19
CA ARG A 49 10.87 -9.61 -19.48
C ARG A 49 9.94 -8.44 -19.84
N ARG A 50 8.63 -8.55 -19.60
CA ARG A 50 7.67 -7.46 -19.84
C ARG A 50 7.86 -6.29 -18.86
N VAL A 51 8.23 -6.59 -17.61
CA VAL A 51 8.43 -5.61 -16.53
C VAL A 51 9.74 -4.83 -16.70
N LEU A 52 10.82 -5.47 -17.15
CA LEU A 52 12.17 -4.89 -17.20
C LEU A 52 12.26 -3.49 -17.85
N PRO A 53 11.63 -3.20 -19.01
CA PRO A 53 11.69 -1.86 -19.60
C PRO A 53 11.12 -0.75 -18.70
N TRP A 54 10.09 -1.08 -17.91
CA TRP A 54 9.42 -0.15 -17.02
C TRP A 54 10.22 0.10 -15.74
N VAL A 55 10.88 -0.94 -15.23
CA VAL A 55 11.85 -0.81 -14.13
C VAL A 55 12.97 0.16 -14.53
N ARG A 56 13.59 -0.05 -15.70
CA ARG A 56 14.66 0.83 -16.20
C ARG A 56 14.18 2.26 -16.39
N THR A 57 12.96 2.44 -16.88
CA THR A 57 12.35 3.77 -17.04
C THR A 57 12.14 4.45 -15.69
N ALA A 58 11.64 3.72 -14.69
CA ALA A 58 11.43 4.25 -13.34
C ALA A 58 12.77 4.59 -12.64
N GLU A 59 13.80 3.76 -12.81
CA GLU A 59 15.15 4.02 -12.32
C GLU A 59 15.75 5.29 -12.95
N GLN A 60 15.63 5.44 -14.27
CA GLN A 60 16.11 6.64 -14.97
C GLN A 60 15.36 7.89 -14.52
N ALA A 61 14.03 7.83 -14.44
CA ALA A 61 13.23 8.95 -13.95
C ALA A 61 13.59 9.34 -12.51
N CYS A 62 13.91 8.36 -11.65
CA CYS A 62 14.41 8.63 -10.30
C CYS A 62 15.81 9.27 -10.32
N ALA A 63 16.70 8.82 -11.21
CA ALA A 63 18.03 9.41 -11.37
C ALA A 63 17.95 10.89 -11.81
N ASP A 64 17.04 11.21 -12.73
CA ASP A 64 16.85 12.56 -13.26
C ASP A 64 16.31 13.54 -12.21
N GLU A 65 15.55 13.06 -11.23
CA GLU A 65 14.97 13.86 -10.14
C GLU A 65 15.96 14.12 -8.98
N VAL A 66 17.03 13.33 -8.84
CA VAL A 66 17.97 13.41 -7.72
C VAL A 66 19.17 14.28 -8.11
N SER A 67 19.32 15.44 -7.45
CA SER A 67 20.46 16.33 -7.68
C SER A 67 21.73 15.81 -7.00
N GLY A 68 22.58 15.14 -7.78
CA GLY A 68 23.92 14.72 -7.35
C GLY A 68 23.96 13.36 -6.62
N GLY A 69 24.83 12.47 -7.09
CA GLY A 69 25.00 11.13 -6.54
C GLY A 69 24.17 10.05 -7.25
N ARG A 70 24.36 8.80 -6.83
CA ARG A 70 23.62 7.65 -7.38
C ARG A 70 22.27 7.54 -6.67
N PRO A 71 21.14 7.43 -7.38
CA PRO A 71 19.84 7.27 -6.74
C PRO A 71 19.82 5.97 -5.92
N ARG A 72 19.24 6.05 -4.72
CA ARG A 72 18.94 4.89 -3.88
C ARG A 72 17.63 4.30 -4.36
N VAL A 73 17.69 3.16 -5.03
CA VAL A 73 16.52 2.43 -5.54
C VAL A 73 16.55 1.02 -4.98
N SER A 74 15.41 0.54 -4.48
CA SER A 74 15.22 -0.85 -4.06
C SER A 74 14.14 -1.52 -4.89
N THR A 75 14.28 -2.82 -5.12
CA THR A 75 13.24 -3.63 -5.78
C THR A 75 12.56 -4.57 -4.81
N CYS A 76 11.27 -4.82 -5.01
CA CYS A 76 10.52 -5.75 -4.19
C CYS A 76 9.53 -6.57 -5.00
N PHE A 77 9.10 -7.68 -4.40
CA PHE A 77 8.04 -8.52 -4.90
C PHE A 77 7.11 -8.90 -3.74
N LEU A 78 5.80 -8.71 -3.91
CA LEU A 78 4.79 -9.13 -2.94
C LEU A 78 4.20 -10.47 -3.38
N VAL A 79 4.22 -11.45 -2.47
CA VAL A 79 3.60 -12.76 -2.68
C VAL A 79 2.27 -12.81 -1.94
N ASP A 80 1.20 -13.15 -2.65
CA ASP A 80 -0.08 -13.48 -2.04
C ASP A 80 0.00 -14.84 -1.34
N ASP A 81 0.21 -14.82 -0.02
CA ASP A 81 0.07 -15.96 0.88
C ASP A 81 -1.15 -15.83 1.81
N TYR A 82 -1.95 -14.77 1.61
CA TYR A 82 -3.10 -14.43 2.45
C TYR A 82 -4.37 -15.12 1.97
N PHE A 83 -4.65 -15.05 0.66
CA PHE A 83 -5.81 -15.70 0.08
C PHE A 83 -5.52 -17.13 -0.34
N THR A 84 -4.30 -17.40 -0.81
CA THR A 84 -3.91 -18.74 -1.26
C THR A 84 -2.46 -19.04 -0.96
N ARG A 85 -2.19 -20.11 -0.21
CA ARG A 85 -0.82 -20.65 -0.04
C ARG A 85 -0.56 -21.74 -1.05
N PHE A 86 0.59 -21.69 -1.73
CA PHE A 86 1.04 -22.72 -2.67
C PHE A 86 2.55 -22.94 -2.50
N GLY A 87 2.98 -24.20 -2.62
CA GLY A 87 4.36 -24.58 -2.34
C GLY A 87 4.84 -24.19 -0.94
N THR A 88 6.12 -24.36 -0.68
CA THR A 88 6.79 -23.74 0.46
C THR A 88 7.27 -22.32 0.09
N PRO A 89 7.39 -21.39 1.05
CA PRO A 89 7.96 -20.08 0.77
C PRO A 89 9.36 -20.15 0.13
N ALA A 90 10.19 -21.12 0.54
CA ALA A 90 11.51 -21.33 -0.04
C ALA A 90 11.44 -21.68 -1.54
N GLU A 91 10.54 -22.60 -1.93
CA GLU A 91 10.31 -22.95 -3.34
C GLU A 91 9.87 -21.74 -4.16
N VAL A 92 8.90 -20.97 -3.63
CA VAL A 92 8.36 -19.79 -4.32
C VAL A 92 9.39 -18.68 -4.45
N VAL A 93 10.10 -18.36 -3.36
CA VAL A 93 11.12 -17.31 -3.35
C VAL A 93 12.27 -17.67 -4.29
N ARG A 94 12.73 -18.93 -4.29
CA ARG A 94 13.78 -19.39 -5.22
C ARG A 94 13.34 -19.23 -6.68
N ALA A 95 12.15 -19.72 -7.02
CA ALA A 95 11.62 -19.60 -8.39
C ALA A 95 11.51 -18.13 -8.85
N LEU A 96 11.11 -17.22 -7.97
CA LEU A 96 11.06 -15.78 -8.26
C LEU A 96 12.44 -15.19 -8.50
N VAL A 97 13.39 -15.48 -7.60
CA VAL A 97 14.76 -14.96 -7.67
C VAL A 97 15.45 -15.44 -8.94
N ASP A 98 15.37 -16.73 -9.23
CA ASP A 98 15.99 -17.33 -10.43
C ASP A 98 15.39 -16.74 -11.71
N ALA A 99 14.06 -16.67 -11.80
CA ALA A 99 13.39 -16.10 -12.98
C ALA A 99 13.71 -14.60 -13.17
N ALA A 100 13.82 -13.82 -12.09
CA ALA A 100 14.21 -12.41 -12.17
C ALA A 100 15.67 -12.26 -12.64
N GLN A 101 16.59 -13.02 -12.05
CA GLN A 101 18.01 -12.99 -12.41
C GLN A 101 18.24 -13.35 -13.87
N ASP A 102 17.53 -14.37 -14.38
CA ASP A 102 17.62 -14.81 -15.77
C ASP A 102 17.11 -13.79 -16.79
N THR A 103 16.44 -12.73 -16.33
CA THR A 103 16.00 -11.60 -17.16
C THR A 103 16.79 -10.32 -16.89
N GLY A 104 17.78 -10.37 -16.00
CA GLY A 104 18.59 -9.22 -15.61
C GLY A 104 17.92 -8.29 -14.58
N LEU A 105 16.88 -8.76 -13.89
CA LEU A 105 16.31 -8.09 -12.73
C LEU A 105 16.90 -8.68 -11.44
N THR A 106 16.92 -7.87 -10.38
CA THR A 106 17.24 -8.32 -9.02
C THR A 106 16.02 -8.09 -8.15
N ILE A 107 15.70 -9.03 -7.26
CA ILE A 107 14.70 -8.85 -6.21
C ILE A 107 15.45 -8.57 -4.91
N ASP A 108 15.42 -7.33 -4.43
CA ASP A 108 16.11 -6.98 -3.17
C ASP A 108 15.32 -7.44 -1.95
N TYR A 109 13.99 -7.37 -2.03
CA TYR A 109 13.06 -7.70 -0.96
C TYR A 109 11.90 -8.58 -1.45
N VAL A 110 11.54 -9.59 -0.66
CA VAL A 110 10.25 -10.29 -0.82
C VAL A 110 9.38 -10.02 0.38
N ALA A 111 8.12 -9.69 0.14
CA ALA A 111 7.12 -9.47 1.17
C ALA A 111 5.97 -10.47 1.04
N ARG A 112 5.29 -10.70 2.15
CA ARG A 112 4.07 -11.52 2.24
C ARG A 112 2.83 -10.62 2.31
N GLU A 113 1.79 -10.93 1.55
CA GLU A 113 0.51 -10.21 1.64
C GLU A 113 -0.11 -10.36 3.04
N SER A 114 0.00 -11.53 3.67
CA SER A 114 -0.44 -11.71 5.05
C SER A 114 0.34 -10.86 6.05
N GLY A 115 1.57 -10.47 5.69
CA GLY A 115 2.39 -9.49 6.40
C GLY A 115 1.78 -8.08 6.41
N CYS A 116 0.86 -7.77 5.49
CA CYS A 116 0.08 -6.54 5.49
C CYS A 116 -1.14 -6.61 6.41
N ALA A 117 -1.61 -7.82 6.74
CA ALA A 117 -2.62 -8.02 7.78
C ALA A 117 -1.97 -7.95 9.16
N THR A 118 -0.91 -8.72 9.38
CA THR A 118 -0.22 -8.82 10.67
C THR A 118 1.29 -8.93 10.47
N ALA A 119 2.06 -8.14 11.21
CA ALA A 119 3.52 -8.26 11.24
C ALA A 119 4.08 -7.94 12.63
N ASP A 120 5.11 -8.69 13.04
CA ASP A 120 5.82 -8.48 14.32
C ASP A 120 4.87 -8.43 15.54
N GLY A 121 3.77 -9.20 15.51
CA GLY A 121 2.74 -9.21 16.56
C GLY A 121 1.76 -8.04 16.53
N VAL A 122 1.86 -7.15 15.53
CA VAL A 122 0.97 -6.02 15.34
C VAL A 122 -0.07 -6.34 14.26
N ASP A 123 -1.35 -6.13 14.56
CA ASP A 123 -2.45 -6.18 13.59
C ASP A 123 -2.42 -4.87 12.75
N LEU A 124 -1.66 -4.92 11.67
CA LEU A 124 -1.38 -3.77 10.80
C LEU A 124 -2.62 -3.32 10.04
N ALA A 125 -3.42 -4.25 9.55
CA ALA A 125 -4.65 -3.92 8.84
C ALA A 125 -5.65 -3.23 9.78
N THR A 126 -5.79 -3.70 11.03
CA THR A 126 -6.61 -2.99 12.02
C THR A 126 -6.04 -1.61 12.36
N LEU A 127 -4.71 -1.49 12.51
CA LEU A 127 -4.05 -0.22 12.77
C LEU A 127 -4.35 0.80 11.66
N VAL A 128 -4.21 0.41 10.39
CA VAL A 128 -4.53 1.31 9.25
C VAL A 128 -6.02 1.60 9.18
N ARG A 129 -6.88 0.61 9.46
CA ARG A 129 -8.34 0.83 9.50
C ARG A 129 -8.73 1.90 10.51
N GLN A 130 -8.08 1.95 11.68
CA GLN A 130 -8.33 2.95 12.71
C GLN A 130 -7.95 4.38 12.29
N HIS A 131 -7.14 4.52 11.24
CA HIS A 131 -6.74 5.80 10.66
C HIS A 131 -7.57 6.18 9.42
N LEU A 132 -8.56 5.37 9.04
CA LEU A 132 -9.50 5.74 7.99
C LEU A 132 -10.41 6.87 8.48
N VAL A 133 -10.40 7.97 7.74
CA VAL A 133 -11.30 9.09 7.94
C VAL A 133 -12.52 8.88 7.06
N ALA A 134 -13.66 8.60 7.70
CA ALA A 134 -14.93 8.64 7.00
C ALA A 134 -15.24 10.10 6.67
N GLU A 135 -15.29 10.45 5.38
CA GLU A 135 -15.83 11.73 4.93
C GLU A 135 -17.34 11.57 4.78
N PRO A 136 -18.18 12.11 5.71
CA PRO A 136 -19.61 12.08 5.52
C PRO A 136 -19.97 13.03 4.36
N PRO A 137 -20.80 12.59 3.39
CA PRO A 137 -21.31 13.49 2.37
C PRO A 137 -22.06 14.69 2.97
N GLU A 138 -22.13 15.80 2.23
CA GLU A 138 -22.92 16.96 2.66
C GLU A 138 -24.41 16.56 2.78
N GLY A 139 -24.96 16.67 3.99
CA GLY A 139 -26.34 16.27 4.26
C GLY A 139 -26.52 14.78 4.55
N ASP A 140 -25.45 14.05 4.87
CA ASP A 140 -25.54 12.69 5.37
C ASP A 140 -26.54 12.60 6.55
N ASN A 141 -27.47 11.66 6.44
CA ASN A 141 -28.55 11.42 7.39
C ASN A 141 -28.32 10.17 8.23
N GLY A 142 -27.13 9.54 8.13
CA GLY A 142 -26.79 8.31 8.83
C GLY A 142 -27.44 7.05 8.23
N GLY A 143 -27.97 7.12 7.01
CA GLY A 143 -28.56 5.97 6.32
C GLY A 143 -27.56 4.86 5.99
N ARG A 144 -26.25 5.17 6.01
CA ARG A 144 -25.16 4.19 5.85
C ARG A 144 -24.40 4.05 7.17
N PRO A 145 -24.15 2.81 7.65
CA PRO A 145 -23.24 2.60 8.78
C PRO A 145 -21.83 3.09 8.43
N ALA A 146 -21.17 3.76 9.37
CA ALA A 146 -19.80 4.24 9.22
C ALA A 146 -18.87 3.14 8.67
N THR A 147 -17.83 3.52 7.91
CA THR A 147 -16.89 2.57 7.29
C THR A 147 -16.32 1.58 8.30
N ALA A 148 -15.96 2.04 9.51
CA ALA A 148 -15.45 1.20 10.60
C ALA A 148 -16.41 0.08 11.04
N VAL A 149 -17.72 0.23 10.78
CA VAL A 149 -18.77 -0.74 11.11
C VAL A 149 -19.14 -1.58 9.89
N SER A 150 -19.35 -0.96 8.73
CA SER A 150 -19.84 -1.66 7.54
C SER A 150 -18.79 -2.51 6.85
N GLY A 151 -17.50 -2.14 6.94
CA GLY A 151 -16.47 -2.73 6.08
C GLY A 151 -16.48 -2.21 4.66
N TRP A 152 -17.24 -1.15 4.37
CA TRP A 152 -17.33 -0.55 3.05
C TRP A 152 -16.91 0.91 3.06
N LEU A 153 -15.94 1.25 2.23
CA LEU A 153 -15.47 2.61 1.99
C LEU A 153 -16.12 3.18 0.73
N SER A 154 -16.51 4.45 0.80
CA SER A 154 -17.08 5.18 -0.33
C SER A 154 -16.33 6.46 -0.56
N ASN A 155 -16.23 6.86 -1.82
CA ASN A 155 -15.69 8.16 -2.18
C ASN A 155 -16.77 9.19 -2.51
N GLY A 156 -18.03 8.99 -2.09
CA GLY A 156 -19.09 9.99 -2.26
C GLY A 156 -20.50 9.45 -2.02
N GLU A 157 -21.45 9.94 -2.82
CA GLU A 157 -22.88 9.64 -2.73
C GLU A 157 -23.31 8.67 -3.85
N ARG A 158 -23.95 7.57 -3.46
CA ARG A 158 -24.56 6.62 -4.39
C ARG A 158 -25.85 7.19 -4.97
N ALA A 159 -26.18 6.78 -6.20
CA ALA A 159 -27.44 7.11 -6.84
C ALA A 159 -28.65 6.68 -5.99
N GLY A 160 -29.63 7.58 -5.81
CA GLY A 160 -30.95 7.24 -5.28
C GLY A 160 -31.05 6.95 -3.77
N THR A 161 -30.12 7.42 -2.94
CA THR A 161 -29.99 7.11 -1.50
C THR A 161 -31.02 7.74 -0.55
N GLY A 162 -32.20 8.10 -1.05
CA GLY A 162 -33.30 8.53 -0.21
C GLY A 162 -34.33 7.43 -0.01
N ALA A 163 -34.58 7.00 1.23
CA ALA A 163 -35.82 6.29 1.54
C ALA A 163 -37.00 7.18 1.12
N ALA A 164 -37.67 6.83 0.02
CA ALA A 164 -39.01 7.32 -0.22
C ALA A 164 -39.87 6.69 0.88
N ALA A 165 -40.58 7.50 1.68
CA ALA A 165 -41.68 6.96 2.46
C ALA A 165 -42.56 6.15 1.50
N ALA A 166 -43.13 5.02 1.94
CA ALA A 166 -43.89 4.12 1.06
C ALA A 166 -45.04 4.82 0.27
N MET A 167 -45.45 6.01 0.73
CA MET A 167 -46.48 6.86 0.13
C MET A 167 -45.93 8.12 -0.59
N ALA A 168 -44.62 8.29 -0.71
CA ALA A 168 -44.00 9.42 -1.40
C ALA A 168 -44.01 9.22 -2.91
N ALA A 169 -44.15 10.32 -3.66
CA ALA A 169 -44.01 10.30 -5.10
C ALA A 169 -42.63 9.73 -5.51
N PRO A 170 -42.53 9.02 -6.64
CA PRO A 170 -41.25 8.51 -7.13
C PRO A 170 -40.23 9.65 -7.23
N ARG A 171 -39.09 9.51 -6.55
CA ARG A 171 -38.00 10.49 -6.69
C ARG A 171 -37.41 10.36 -8.10
N PRO A 172 -37.13 11.47 -8.80
CA PRO A 172 -36.38 11.41 -10.04
C PRO A 172 -35.02 10.77 -9.77
N TRP A 173 -34.54 9.97 -10.72
CA TRP A 173 -33.20 9.38 -10.64
C TRP A 173 -32.13 10.47 -10.50
N GLN A 174 -31.17 10.25 -9.61
CA GLN A 174 -30.02 11.13 -9.42
C GLN A 174 -28.74 10.33 -9.68
N PRO A 175 -27.79 10.87 -10.47
CA PRO A 175 -26.52 10.19 -10.70
C PRO A 175 -25.71 10.09 -9.40
N PRO A 176 -24.84 9.07 -9.27
CA PRO A 176 -23.90 9.04 -8.16
C PRO A 176 -22.90 10.20 -8.28
N ARG A 177 -22.44 10.71 -7.14
CA ARG A 177 -21.54 11.86 -7.06
C ARG A 177 -20.31 11.50 -6.25
N GLN A 178 -19.13 11.77 -6.78
CA GLN A 178 -17.89 11.65 -6.02
C GLN A 178 -17.75 12.87 -5.07
N SER A 179 -17.17 12.72 -3.89
CA SER A 179 -16.77 13.85 -3.04
C SER A 179 -15.62 14.63 -3.72
N ALA A 180 -15.48 15.92 -3.42
CA ALA A 180 -14.43 16.79 -3.97
C ALA A 180 -14.31 16.78 -5.52
N VAL A 181 -15.44 16.68 -6.25
CA VAL A 181 -15.46 16.74 -7.73
C VAL A 181 -14.80 18.01 -8.25
N GLN A 182 -13.94 17.87 -9.26
CA GLN A 182 -13.53 19.01 -10.09
C GLN A 182 -14.48 19.21 -11.29
N ASN A 183 -14.67 18.20 -12.15
CA ASN A 183 -15.50 18.33 -13.38
C ASN A 183 -16.41 17.13 -13.71
N HIS A 184 -16.11 15.92 -13.24
CA HIS A 184 -16.89 14.70 -13.48
C HIS A 184 -16.81 13.76 -12.27
N SER A 185 -17.79 12.88 -12.08
CA SER A 185 -17.83 11.95 -10.94
C SER A 185 -17.40 10.55 -11.35
N ILE A 186 -16.45 9.96 -10.61
CA ILE A 186 -16.16 8.53 -10.61
C ILE A 186 -16.47 8.01 -9.21
N PHE A 187 -17.63 7.39 -9.07
CA PHE A 187 -18.09 6.85 -7.79
C PHE A 187 -17.69 5.38 -7.64
N VAL A 188 -17.13 5.04 -6.48
CA VAL A 188 -16.81 3.65 -6.10
C VAL A 188 -17.24 3.36 -4.67
N ASP A 189 -17.70 2.12 -4.47
CA ASP A 189 -17.88 1.51 -3.16
C ASP A 189 -16.95 0.30 -3.08
N ILE A 190 -16.11 0.29 -2.05
CA ILE A 190 -15.00 -0.65 -1.92
C ILE A 190 -15.19 -1.45 -0.63
N GLU A 191 -15.27 -2.77 -0.75
CA GLU A 191 -15.21 -3.67 0.39
C GLU A 191 -13.78 -3.68 0.93
N LEU A 192 -13.61 -3.31 2.20
CA LEU A 192 -12.33 -3.33 2.92
C LEU A 192 -12.13 -4.64 3.67
N TRP A 193 -13.23 -5.21 4.16
CA TRP A 193 -13.24 -6.52 4.80
C TRP A 193 -14.64 -7.12 4.82
N ASN A 194 -14.71 -8.44 5.02
CA ASN A 194 -15.92 -9.15 5.33
C ASN A 194 -15.70 -10.15 6.49
N GLY A 195 -16.76 -10.85 6.89
CA GLY A 195 -16.74 -11.81 7.99
C GLY A 195 -17.18 -11.21 9.35
N PRO A 196 -17.43 -12.08 10.35
CA PRO A 196 -17.91 -11.64 11.67
C PRO A 196 -16.79 -10.97 12.49
N ALA A 197 -17.17 -10.19 13.50
CA ALA A 197 -16.23 -9.61 14.46
C ALA A 197 -15.31 -10.69 15.06
N GLY A 198 -13.99 -10.48 14.96
CA GLY A 198 -12.97 -11.44 15.42
C GLY A 198 -12.51 -12.47 14.37
N LYS A 199 -13.14 -12.53 13.19
CA LYS A 199 -12.69 -13.29 12.02
C LYS A 199 -12.82 -12.44 10.76
N VAL A 200 -12.11 -11.30 10.78
CA VAL A 200 -12.10 -10.36 9.68
C VAL A 200 -11.25 -10.93 8.56
N LEU A 201 -11.83 -11.05 7.37
CA LEU A 201 -11.11 -11.31 6.13
C LEU A 201 -10.93 -9.97 5.43
N TRP A 202 -9.69 -9.48 5.39
CA TRP A 202 -9.34 -8.24 4.71
C TRP A 202 -9.40 -8.43 3.20
N SER A 203 -9.82 -7.40 2.48
CA SER A 203 -9.83 -7.45 1.02
C SER A 203 -8.43 -7.16 0.45
N CYS A 204 -8.13 -7.72 -0.72
CA CYS A 204 -6.89 -7.48 -1.45
C CYS A 204 -6.59 -5.98 -1.64
N PRO A 205 -7.53 -5.11 -2.10
CA PRO A 205 -7.22 -3.68 -2.24
C PRO A 205 -6.93 -3.00 -0.89
N PHE A 206 -7.49 -3.47 0.22
CA PHE A 206 -7.14 -2.93 1.53
C PHE A 206 -5.73 -3.33 1.96
N LEU A 207 -5.36 -4.61 1.81
CA LEU A 207 -3.99 -5.07 2.10
C LEU A 207 -2.96 -4.42 1.18
N ALA A 208 -3.28 -4.22 -0.10
CA ALA A 208 -2.44 -3.48 -1.03
C ALA A 208 -2.29 -1.98 -0.63
N ALA A 209 -3.31 -1.36 -0.04
CA ALA A 209 -3.17 -0.02 0.54
C ALA A 209 -2.22 -0.02 1.75
N VAL A 210 -2.32 -1.01 2.65
CA VAL A 210 -1.37 -1.18 3.76
C VAL A 210 0.05 -1.39 3.22
N TRP A 211 0.21 -2.18 2.16
CA TRP A 211 1.48 -2.42 1.50
C TRP A 211 2.13 -1.13 0.97
N GLN A 212 1.35 -0.25 0.32
CA GLN A 212 1.87 1.03 -0.15
C GLN A 212 2.30 1.94 1.01
N LEU A 213 1.53 2.01 2.10
CA LEU A 213 1.91 2.77 3.30
C LEU A 213 3.19 2.21 3.95
N GLN A 214 3.34 0.89 3.95
CA GLN A 214 4.51 0.20 4.45
C GLN A 214 5.75 0.53 3.61
N ARG A 215 5.66 0.46 2.28
CA ARG A 215 6.72 0.85 1.34
C ARG A 215 7.06 2.34 1.41
N LEU A 216 6.09 3.21 1.68
CA LEU A 216 6.34 4.64 1.90
C LEU A 216 6.90 4.94 3.30
N GLY A 217 6.96 3.93 4.18
CA GLY A 217 7.45 4.07 5.54
C GLY A 217 6.58 4.92 6.45
N LEU A 218 5.28 4.95 6.19
CA LEU A 218 4.30 5.83 6.84
C LEU A 218 3.57 5.17 8.03
N ILE A 219 3.76 3.86 8.25
CA ILE A 219 3.12 3.14 9.36
C ILE A 219 4.04 3.13 10.58
N ARG A 220 3.48 3.46 11.75
CA ARG A 220 4.10 3.29 13.07
C ARG A 220 3.12 2.67 14.03
N HIS A 221 3.61 1.78 14.89
CA HIS A 221 2.87 1.30 16.05
C HIS A 221 3.53 1.84 17.30
N LEU A 222 2.83 2.72 18.04
CA LEU A 222 3.35 3.37 19.25
C LEU A 222 4.70 4.08 19.01
N GLY A 223 4.86 4.72 17.84
CA GLY A 223 6.09 5.41 17.45
C GLY A 223 7.18 4.51 16.86
N GLU A 224 7.09 3.18 17.00
CA GLU A 224 8.06 2.23 16.45
C GLU A 224 7.68 1.81 15.02
N PRO A 225 8.67 1.52 14.16
CA PRO A 225 8.41 0.99 12.85
C PRO A 225 8.00 -0.48 12.95
N VAL A 226 7.19 -0.91 11.99
CA VAL A 226 6.59 -2.25 11.92
C VAL A 226 7.01 -2.94 10.65
N ALA A 227 7.02 -4.27 10.61
CA ALA A 227 7.46 -5.05 9.45
C ALA A 227 8.86 -4.61 8.97
N GLU A 228 9.82 -4.55 9.90
CA GLU A 228 11.22 -4.31 9.54
C GLU A 228 11.73 -5.45 8.65
N PRO A 229 12.37 -5.15 7.50
CA PRO A 229 12.98 -6.17 6.68
C PRO A 229 13.99 -7.01 7.48
N ARG A 230 13.85 -8.33 7.41
CA ARG A 230 14.79 -9.26 8.06
C ARG A 230 15.74 -9.86 7.02
N PRO A 231 17.06 -9.85 7.24
CA PRO A 231 18.01 -10.50 6.33
C PRO A 231 17.68 -11.98 6.14
N GLY A 232 17.82 -12.46 4.91
CA GLY A 232 17.72 -13.87 4.55
C GLY A 232 18.27 -14.12 3.15
N THR A 233 18.32 -15.38 2.74
CA THR A 233 18.61 -15.76 1.35
C THR A 233 17.42 -16.55 0.81
N ALA A 234 17.38 -16.76 -0.51
CA ALA A 234 16.35 -17.60 -1.12
C ALA A 234 16.36 -19.04 -0.56
N ASP A 235 17.51 -19.51 -0.08
CA ASP A 235 17.67 -20.85 0.49
C ASP A 235 17.41 -20.91 2.00
N ASP A 236 17.48 -19.77 2.70
CA ASP A 236 17.29 -19.68 4.16
C ASP A 236 15.85 -19.29 4.57
N VAL A 237 14.96 -19.02 3.61
CA VAL A 237 13.56 -18.74 3.91
C VAL A 237 12.92 -19.99 4.53
N ALA A 238 12.13 -19.80 5.59
CA ALA A 238 11.44 -20.91 6.25
C ALA A 238 10.50 -21.64 5.27
N ASP A 239 10.38 -22.96 5.43
CA ASP A 239 9.44 -23.78 4.65
C ASP A 239 7.96 -23.59 5.02
N ASP A 240 7.69 -22.81 6.06
CA ASP A 240 6.34 -22.48 6.52
C ASP A 240 6.09 -20.98 6.36
N TRP A 241 5.02 -20.63 5.65
CA TRP A 241 4.57 -19.26 5.43
C TRP A 241 4.44 -18.50 6.75
N ASP A 242 3.89 -19.12 7.79
CA ASP A 242 3.70 -18.44 9.10
C ASP A 242 5.01 -18.13 9.82
N ARG A 243 6.10 -18.82 9.47
CA ARG A 243 7.44 -18.61 10.02
C ARG A 243 8.29 -17.65 9.19
N MET A 244 7.91 -17.41 7.94
CA MET A 244 8.59 -16.43 7.10
C MET A 244 8.33 -15.01 7.64
N PRO A 245 9.36 -14.14 7.75
CA PRO A 245 9.15 -12.74 8.10
C PRO A 245 8.16 -12.03 7.15
N ALA A 246 7.52 -10.95 7.61
CA ALA A 246 6.62 -10.18 6.75
C ALA A 246 7.35 -9.58 5.53
N VAL A 247 8.61 -9.16 5.73
CA VAL A 247 9.51 -8.70 4.67
C VAL A 247 10.89 -9.36 4.88
N VAL A 248 11.39 -10.03 3.84
CA VAL A 248 12.72 -10.62 3.80
C VAL A 248 13.61 -9.78 2.89
N GLN A 249 14.77 -9.36 3.38
CA GLN A 249 15.82 -8.73 2.60
C GLN A 249 16.74 -9.79 2.01
N LEU A 250 16.60 -10.04 0.71
CA LEU A 250 17.39 -11.02 -0.04
C LEU A 250 18.74 -10.47 -0.47
N ASN A 251 18.80 -9.19 -0.83
CA ASN A 251 20.05 -8.53 -1.21
C ASN A 251 20.60 -7.70 -0.03
N PRO A 252 21.73 -8.10 0.59
CA PRO A 252 22.31 -7.37 1.71
C PRO A 252 22.87 -6.00 1.32
N ARG A 253 23.05 -5.74 0.01
CA ARG A 253 23.52 -4.44 -0.52
C ARG A 253 22.39 -3.57 -1.06
N ALA A 254 21.14 -3.97 -0.88
CA ALA A 254 19.98 -3.22 -1.32
C ALA A 254 19.95 -1.81 -0.69
N ALA A 255 19.45 -0.84 -1.45
CA ALA A 255 18.98 0.41 -0.85
C ALA A 255 17.82 0.11 0.11
N PRO A 256 17.50 1.00 1.07
CA PRO A 256 16.41 0.75 2.00
C PRO A 256 15.08 0.38 1.32
N PHE A 257 14.39 -0.60 1.89
CA PHE A 257 13.08 -1.06 1.41
C PHE A 257 12.06 0.08 1.32
N ARG A 258 12.00 0.90 2.36
CA ARG A 258 11.08 2.03 2.43
C ARG A 258 11.61 3.19 1.60
N ALA A 259 10.72 3.96 0.97
CA ALA A 259 11.09 4.99 0.02
C ALA A 259 10.22 6.25 0.14
N TYR A 260 10.71 7.36 -0.42
CA TYR A 260 9.89 8.57 -0.56
C TYR A 260 8.73 8.41 -1.55
N ARG A 261 8.93 7.56 -2.56
CA ARG A 261 8.01 7.29 -3.67
C ARG A 261 8.00 5.80 -3.97
N THR A 262 6.89 5.31 -4.49
CA THR A 262 6.76 3.92 -4.95
C THR A 262 6.43 3.89 -6.44
N PHE A 263 6.90 2.83 -7.09
CA PHE A 263 6.51 2.47 -8.44
C PHE A 263 6.13 1.00 -8.48
N SER A 264 5.07 0.64 -9.20
CA SER A 264 4.64 -0.74 -9.39
C SER A 264 4.41 -1.02 -10.87
N ALA A 265 5.07 -2.04 -11.42
CA ALA A 265 4.80 -2.55 -12.76
C ALA A 265 3.88 -3.77 -12.66
N LEU A 266 2.63 -3.63 -13.07
CA LEU A 266 1.56 -4.60 -12.84
C LEU A 266 0.86 -4.96 -14.14
N ASP A 267 0.23 -6.13 -14.19
CA ASP A 267 -0.66 -6.48 -15.31
C ASP A 267 -1.91 -5.60 -15.31
N ALA A 268 -2.44 -5.26 -16.49
CA ALA A 268 -3.63 -4.41 -16.62
C ALA A 268 -4.87 -4.92 -15.85
N ARG A 269 -4.95 -6.23 -15.54
CA ARG A 269 -6.02 -6.78 -14.70
C ARG A 269 -6.09 -6.17 -13.29
N PHE A 270 -5.01 -5.57 -12.80
CA PHE A 270 -4.95 -4.93 -11.48
C PHE A 270 -5.50 -3.49 -11.48
N LEU A 271 -5.86 -2.91 -12.63
CA LEU A 271 -6.40 -1.55 -12.71
C LEU A 271 -7.58 -1.28 -11.75
N PRO A 272 -8.60 -2.15 -11.62
CA PRO A 272 -9.69 -1.93 -10.67
C PRO A 272 -9.23 -1.99 -9.21
N ILE A 273 -8.28 -2.87 -8.90
CA ILE A 273 -7.70 -3.00 -7.57
C ILE A 273 -6.91 -1.74 -7.22
N GLU A 274 -6.08 -1.23 -8.12
CA GLU A 274 -5.28 -0.03 -7.86
C GLU A 274 -6.12 1.25 -7.82
N LEU A 275 -7.24 1.31 -8.55
CA LEU A 275 -8.24 2.37 -8.35
C LEU A 275 -8.78 2.34 -6.91
N ALA A 276 -9.10 1.15 -6.40
CA ALA A 276 -9.56 0.98 -5.02
C ALA A 276 -8.46 1.35 -4.01
N VAL A 277 -7.22 0.90 -4.22
CA VAL A 277 -6.05 1.26 -3.39
C VAL A 277 -5.89 2.78 -3.30
N ARG A 278 -5.88 3.49 -4.43
CA ARG A 278 -5.75 4.95 -4.45
C ARG A 278 -6.90 5.63 -3.70
N THR A 279 -8.12 5.13 -3.85
CA THR A 279 -9.30 5.66 -3.15
C THR A 279 -9.20 5.46 -1.64
N ILE A 280 -8.78 4.27 -1.20
CA ILE A 280 -8.56 3.96 0.22
C ILE A 280 -7.49 4.87 0.80
N LEU A 281 -6.34 4.99 0.14
CA LEU A 281 -5.22 5.81 0.60
C LEU A 281 -5.57 7.30 0.69
N GLY A 282 -6.46 7.79 -0.17
CA GLY A 282 -7.00 9.15 -0.08
C GLY A 282 -7.80 9.41 1.19
N GLN A 283 -8.24 8.37 1.90
CA GLN A 283 -8.98 8.46 3.16
C GLN A 283 -8.18 7.98 4.38
N VAL A 284 -6.89 7.66 4.23
CA VAL A 284 -6.04 7.30 5.38
C VAL A 284 -5.36 8.55 5.94
N ALA A 285 -5.65 8.90 7.20
CA ALA A 285 -4.92 9.93 7.93
C ALA A 285 -3.56 9.39 8.41
N VAL A 286 -2.49 9.81 7.75
CA VAL A 286 -1.12 9.50 8.18
C VAL A 286 -0.72 10.38 9.36
N ASP A 287 -0.06 9.79 10.35
CA ASP A 287 0.49 10.50 11.51
C ASP A 287 1.33 11.72 11.07
N ALA A 288 0.98 12.89 11.60
CA ALA A 288 1.58 14.15 11.22
C ALA A 288 3.09 14.21 11.50
N ALA A 289 3.55 13.61 12.60
CA ALA A 289 4.96 13.54 12.95
C ALA A 289 5.72 12.62 11.98
N VAL A 290 5.14 11.48 11.59
CA VAL A 290 5.72 10.60 10.56
C VAL A 290 5.81 11.34 9.22
N SER A 291 4.73 11.99 8.80
CA SER A 291 4.66 12.74 7.53
C SER A 291 5.68 13.88 7.48
N ALA A 292 5.77 14.68 8.56
CA ALA A 292 6.74 15.76 8.69
C ALA A 292 8.19 15.25 8.65
N GLN A 293 8.47 14.13 9.33
CA GLN A 293 9.80 13.52 9.33
C GLN A 293 10.22 13.04 7.92
N VAL A 294 9.32 12.39 7.18
CA VAL A 294 9.60 11.96 5.79
C VAL A 294 9.80 13.16 4.88
N ARG A 295 8.95 14.19 4.98
CA ARG A 295 9.04 15.41 4.17
C ARG A 295 10.34 16.17 4.43
N GLY A 296 10.67 16.42 5.69
CA GLY A 296 11.89 17.14 6.04
C GLY A 296 13.17 16.43 5.60
N ARG A 297 13.17 15.08 5.57
CA ARG A 297 14.30 14.31 5.05
C ARG A 297 14.40 14.40 3.52
N ALA A 298 13.27 14.32 2.81
CA ALA A 298 13.25 14.50 1.37
C ALA A 298 13.75 15.90 0.98
N GLU A 299 13.29 16.94 1.67
CA GLU A 299 13.75 18.33 1.47
C GLU A 299 15.26 18.47 1.73
N GLY A 300 15.77 17.86 2.80
CA GLY A 300 17.21 17.82 3.10
C GLY A 300 18.05 17.10 2.04
N GLU A 301 17.42 16.25 1.20
CA GLU A 301 18.03 15.58 0.05
C GLU A 301 17.68 16.27 -1.28
N GLY A 302 17.07 17.46 -1.26
CA GLY A 302 16.73 18.25 -2.45
C GLY A 302 15.48 17.76 -3.20
N LEU A 303 14.68 16.87 -2.60
CA LEU A 303 13.48 16.31 -3.20
C LEU A 303 12.21 17.02 -2.69
N THR A 304 11.35 17.42 -3.63
CA THR A 304 10.00 17.90 -3.30
C THR A 304 9.02 16.74 -3.35
N LEU A 305 8.31 16.48 -2.25
CA LEU A 305 7.27 15.44 -2.22
C LEU A 305 5.88 16.05 -2.42
N PRO A 306 5.00 15.37 -3.20
CA PRO A 306 3.59 15.70 -3.25
C PRO A 306 2.96 15.84 -1.85
N ALA A 307 1.98 16.73 -1.76
CA ALA A 307 1.20 16.95 -0.54
C ALA A 307 0.49 15.65 -0.14
N GLU A 308 -0.29 15.12 -1.08
CA GLU A 308 -1.04 13.88 -0.91
C GLU A 308 -0.14 12.65 -0.99
N VAL A 309 -0.39 11.69 -0.11
CA VAL A 309 0.36 10.41 -0.06
C VAL A 309 0.15 9.62 -1.35
N VAL A 310 -1.08 9.64 -1.88
CA VAL A 310 -1.47 8.89 -3.08
C VAL A 310 -0.70 9.32 -4.35
N ASP A 311 -0.21 10.57 -4.37
CA ASP A 311 0.56 11.11 -5.50
C ASP A 311 2.04 10.73 -5.46
N ARG A 312 2.48 10.07 -4.38
CA ARG A 312 3.82 9.47 -4.27
C ARG A 312 3.89 8.08 -4.90
N ILE A 313 2.75 7.54 -5.34
CA ILE A 313 2.59 6.19 -5.87
C ILE A 313 2.39 6.28 -7.38
N ARG A 314 3.24 5.56 -8.12
CA ARG A 314 3.24 5.52 -9.59
C ARG A 314 3.04 4.09 -10.09
N TYR A 315 2.47 3.95 -11.28
CA TYR A 315 2.18 2.64 -11.87
C TYR A 315 2.59 2.60 -13.34
N ALA A 316 2.96 1.41 -13.80
CA ALA A 316 2.89 1.02 -15.21
C ALA A 316 2.02 -0.24 -15.31
N PHE A 317 0.95 -0.17 -16.12
CA PHE A 317 0.07 -1.31 -16.38
C PHE A 317 0.41 -1.93 -17.73
N LEU A 318 0.66 -3.24 -17.75
CA LEU A 318 1.20 -4.01 -18.87
C LEU A 318 0.15 -4.80 -19.64
#